data_AF-A0A2E3DM31-F1
#
_entry.id   AF-A0A2E3DM31-F1
#
_cell.length_a   1.000
_cell.length_b   1.000
_cell.length_c   1.000
_cell.angle_alpha   90.00
_cell.angle_beta   90.00
_cell.angle_gamma   90.00
#
_symmetry.space_group_name_H-M   'P 1'
#
loop_
_entity.id
_entity.type
_entity.pdbx_description
1 polymer ?
#
loop_
_entity_poly.entity_id
_entity_poly.type
_entity_poly.pdbx_seq_one_letter_code
_entity_poly.pdbx_strand_id
1 'polypeptide(L)'
;MNFLKKRRTLSQIRLGLEKLEGRRLLASDLMVFQNPIEPLDVNLDQYISPVDALAIINELNAPTAQQLEVGNLLDTNGDDILAPIDALAVINDLNHSSRETDIDHLYETRNYLRQEYDALPEPAKQIASQLTTLLDKHETATHAIYESLQSFTSYSVDNYVELDEFYSKLEKVSALNNDTLQRGLKTLDPVIEEVSINVFGNNTEQQSEDTETPYEFDPDNYKDPAEAFPELFEELNQGLDDIEVPSYGDIIDNYEHIYQTYEESDHDIDVYITESIDVSEYEDFVLRGGDLNELLDALETGAEEGIGTVEQIFQQEIESDVDIGVLFQELMNNAYVGELIYNDIVAIGGETTGSIIVMSDESVVEVDFANSNDLRELAEQYDNQKVVLEGTATIIQGVEVPDRTVIVVRSLFGINELADLSTVLNTLDPTDSLDLVDTLNSLNLG
;
A
#
# COMPACT_ATOMS: atom_id res chain seq x y z
N MET A 1 -55.54 38.91 -41.37
CA MET A 1 -54.31 38.12 -41.26
C MET A 1 -53.59 38.57 -40.00
N ASN A 2 -53.99 38.07 -38.82
CA ASN A 2 -53.48 36.86 -38.15
C ASN A 2 -51.95 36.77 -38.13
N PHE A 3 -51.32 36.97 -36.97
CA PHE A 3 -50.83 35.86 -36.13
C PHE A 3 -50.36 36.35 -34.74
N LEU A 4 -51.21 36.07 -33.75
CA LEU A 4 -50.95 35.61 -32.37
C LEU A 4 -49.73 36.14 -31.57
N LYS A 5 -50.07 37.00 -30.59
CA LYS A 5 -49.39 37.10 -29.27
C LYS A 5 -49.22 35.70 -28.67
N LYS A 6 -47.98 35.23 -28.47
CA LYS A 6 -47.69 34.09 -27.60
C LYS A 6 -47.10 34.62 -26.29
N ARG A 7 -47.95 34.77 -25.27
CA ARG A 7 -47.52 34.85 -23.87
C ARG A 7 -46.77 33.55 -23.57
N ARG A 8 -45.45 33.60 -23.36
CA ARG A 8 -44.74 32.54 -22.65
C ARG A 8 -44.94 32.82 -21.16
N THR A 9 -45.81 32.02 -20.55
CA THR A 9 -45.92 31.89 -19.11
C THR A 9 -44.55 31.50 -18.57
N LEU A 10 -44.00 32.31 -17.66
CA LEU A 10 -42.90 31.90 -16.79
C LEU A 10 -43.43 30.75 -15.95
N SER A 11 -43.21 29.50 -16.38
CA SER A 11 -43.39 28.39 -15.45
C SER A 11 -42.31 28.56 -14.40
N GLN A 12 -42.74 28.67 -13.15
CA GLN A 12 -41.89 28.64 -11.98
C GLN A 12 -40.99 27.41 -12.07
N ILE A 13 -39.73 27.61 -12.48
CA ILE A 13 -38.68 26.65 -12.21
C ILE A 13 -38.48 26.76 -10.71
N ARG A 14 -39.16 25.88 -9.97
CA ARG A 14 -38.81 25.60 -8.58
C ARG A 14 -37.38 25.08 -8.62
N LEU A 15 -36.45 25.86 -8.06
CA LEU A 15 -35.16 25.32 -7.64
C LEU A 15 -35.49 24.35 -6.50
N GLY A 16 -35.67 23.08 -6.84
CA GLY A 16 -35.52 22.02 -5.86
C GLY A 16 -34.06 22.08 -5.44
N LEU A 17 -33.82 22.30 -4.15
CA LEU A 17 -32.59 21.85 -3.50
C LEU A 17 -32.59 20.33 -3.65
N GLU A 18 -32.05 19.84 -4.76
CA GLU A 18 -31.52 18.49 -4.80
C GLU A 18 -30.30 18.50 -3.87
N LYS A 19 -30.25 17.54 -2.93
CA LYS A 19 -29.07 17.28 -2.10
C LYS A 19 -27.85 17.23 -3.03
N LEU A 20 -26.84 18.02 -2.71
CA LEU A 20 -25.58 18.13 -3.47
C LEU A 20 -24.68 16.89 -3.30
N GLU A 21 -25.22 15.71 -2.99
CA GLU A 21 -24.47 14.47 -2.76
C GLU A 21 -23.96 13.81 -4.06
N GLY A 22 -24.39 14.28 -5.23
CA GLY A 22 -24.05 13.65 -6.52
C GLY A 22 -23.04 14.41 -7.38
N ARG A 23 -22.38 15.45 -6.87
CA ARG A 23 -21.37 16.21 -7.63
C ARG A 23 -19.96 16.01 -7.08
N ARG A 24 -19.50 14.75 -7.07
CA ARG A 24 -18.09 14.34 -7.25
C ARG A 24 -17.53 14.73 -8.65
N LEU A 25 -18.02 15.82 -9.25
CA LEU A 25 -17.61 16.34 -10.55
C LEU A 25 -16.44 17.29 -10.35
N LEU A 26 -15.27 16.71 -10.06
CA LEU A 26 -13.89 17.22 -10.21
C LEU A 26 -12.87 16.43 -9.34
N ALA A 27 -13.33 15.53 -8.46
CA ALA A 27 -12.49 14.57 -7.72
C ALA A 27 -12.51 13.17 -8.36
N SER A 28 -12.84 13.11 -9.65
CA SER A 28 -12.70 11.95 -10.51
C SER A 28 -11.56 12.22 -11.50
N ASP A 29 -10.43 12.71 -10.98
CA ASP A 29 -9.18 12.14 -11.47
C ASP A 29 -9.27 10.69 -10.99
N LEU A 30 -9.38 9.76 -11.93
CA LEU A 30 -9.34 8.33 -11.60
C LEU A 30 -8.04 8.13 -10.85
N MET A 31 -8.11 7.78 -9.57
CA MET A 31 -6.94 7.31 -8.83
C MET A 31 -6.47 6.08 -9.59
N VAL A 32 -5.38 6.26 -10.31
CA VAL A 32 -4.76 5.23 -11.12
C VAL A 32 -3.43 4.96 -10.48
N PHE A 33 -3.22 3.70 -10.17
CA PHE A 33 -2.03 3.22 -9.53
C PHE A 33 -1.23 2.43 -10.57
N GLN A 34 0.08 2.43 -10.39
CA GLN A 34 0.99 1.62 -11.17
C GLN A 34 1.28 0.32 -10.41
N ASN A 35 1.59 -0.76 -11.12
CA ASN A 35 2.21 -1.91 -10.49
C ASN A 35 3.70 -1.59 -10.21
N PRO A 36 4.14 -1.48 -8.94
CA PRO A 36 5.51 -1.09 -8.61
C PRO A 36 6.54 -2.23 -8.82
N ILE A 37 6.08 -3.44 -9.16
CA ILE A 37 6.96 -4.58 -9.48
C ILE A 37 7.10 -4.70 -11.00
N GLU A 38 5.97 -4.77 -11.71
CA GLU A 38 5.91 -4.92 -13.17
C GLU A 38 4.83 -4.00 -13.74
N PRO A 39 5.16 -2.75 -14.12
CA PRO A 39 4.18 -1.74 -14.53
C PRO A 39 3.22 -2.16 -15.64
N LEU A 40 3.60 -3.15 -16.46
CA LEU A 40 2.82 -3.62 -17.60
C LEU A 40 1.84 -4.75 -17.24
N ASP A 41 1.99 -5.38 -16.09
CA ASP A 41 1.04 -6.35 -15.51
C ASP A 41 0.00 -5.59 -14.68
N VAL A 42 -1.07 -5.14 -15.35
CA VAL A 42 -2.09 -4.27 -14.75
C VAL A 42 -3.17 -5.06 -14.01
N ASN A 43 -3.26 -6.37 -14.24
CA ASN A 43 -4.24 -7.24 -13.61
C ASN A 43 -3.64 -8.11 -12.49
N LEU A 44 -2.33 -7.99 -12.24
CA LEU A 44 -1.59 -8.69 -11.20
C LEU A 44 -1.63 -10.22 -11.33
N ASP A 45 -1.71 -10.74 -12.55
CA ASP A 45 -1.67 -12.17 -12.82
C ASP A 45 -0.24 -12.73 -12.99
N GLN A 46 0.77 -11.86 -12.86
CA GLN A 46 2.21 -12.11 -13.02
C GLN A 46 2.63 -12.35 -14.49
N TYR A 47 1.75 -12.09 -15.46
CA TYR A 47 2.06 -12.21 -16.87
C TYR A 47 1.62 -10.97 -17.66
N ILE A 48 2.57 -10.29 -18.30
CA ILE A 48 2.22 -9.31 -19.33
C ILE A 48 1.58 -10.03 -20.51
N SER A 49 0.31 -9.73 -20.76
CA SER A 49 -0.51 -10.40 -21.74
C SER A 49 -1.40 -9.41 -22.51
N PRO A 50 -2.03 -9.85 -23.61
CA PRO A 50 -3.02 -9.01 -24.29
C PRO A 50 -4.22 -8.63 -23.40
N VAL A 51 -4.43 -9.32 -22.26
CA VAL A 51 -5.50 -9.00 -21.31
C VAL A 51 -5.22 -7.68 -20.61
N ASP A 52 -3.96 -7.37 -20.33
CA ASP A 52 -3.54 -6.13 -19.67
C ASP A 52 -3.85 -4.90 -20.53
N ALA A 53 -3.46 -4.94 -21.80
CA ALA A 53 -3.82 -3.91 -22.76
C ALA A 53 -5.34 -3.76 -22.93
N LEU A 54 -6.08 -4.88 -22.88
CA LEU A 54 -7.55 -4.85 -22.99
C LEU A 54 -8.20 -4.24 -21.74
N ALA A 55 -7.65 -4.45 -20.54
CA ALA A 55 -8.16 -3.84 -19.31
C ALA A 55 -8.12 -2.30 -19.42
N ILE A 56 -6.97 -1.74 -19.80
CA ILE A 56 -6.79 -0.30 -20.03
C ILE A 56 -7.74 0.23 -21.11
N ILE A 57 -7.81 -0.45 -22.26
CA ILE A 57 -8.68 -0.03 -23.37
C ILE A 57 -10.15 -0.05 -22.97
N ASN A 58 -10.58 -1.03 -22.18
CA ASN A 58 -11.96 -1.11 -21.71
C ASN A 58 -12.29 0.07 -20.79
N GLU A 59 -11.41 0.38 -19.83
CA GLU A 59 -11.61 1.49 -18.90
C GLU A 59 -11.64 2.85 -19.65
N LEU A 60 -10.72 3.07 -20.60
CA LEU A 60 -10.71 4.29 -21.42
C LEU A 60 -12.00 4.48 -22.26
N ASN A 61 -12.60 3.38 -22.74
CA ASN A 61 -13.79 3.44 -23.59
C ASN A 61 -15.11 3.50 -22.79
N ALA A 62 -15.12 2.96 -21.59
CA ALA A 62 -16.28 2.92 -20.71
C ALA A 62 -15.85 3.15 -19.26
N PRO A 63 -15.44 4.38 -18.89
CA PRO A 63 -14.99 4.67 -17.54
C PRO A 63 -16.05 4.28 -16.54
N THR A 64 -15.67 3.50 -15.54
CA THR A 64 -16.57 3.06 -14.49
C THR A 64 -16.78 4.23 -13.55
N ALA A 65 -17.83 5.02 -13.80
CA ALA A 65 -18.14 6.24 -13.04
C ALA A 65 -18.48 6.01 -11.54
N GLN A 66 -18.36 4.77 -11.05
CA GLN A 66 -18.69 4.31 -9.69
C GLN A 66 -17.67 3.27 -9.22
N GLN A 67 -16.39 3.52 -9.47
CA GLN A 67 -15.33 2.71 -8.89
C GLN A 67 -15.29 2.99 -7.38
N LEU A 68 -15.80 2.04 -6.59
CA LEU A 68 -15.83 2.08 -5.13
C LEU A 68 -14.55 1.47 -4.54
N GLU A 69 -13.87 0.62 -5.32
CA GLU A 69 -12.62 -0.05 -4.96
C GLU A 69 -11.50 0.38 -5.90
N VAL A 70 -10.25 0.19 -5.52
CA VAL A 70 -9.08 0.50 -6.36
C VAL A 70 -9.15 -0.15 -7.74
N GLY A 71 -9.49 -1.43 -7.81
CA GLY A 71 -9.48 -2.20 -9.06
C GLY A 71 -8.08 -2.39 -9.65
N ASN A 72 -8.01 -2.49 -10.98
CA ASN A 72 -6.75 -2.76 -11.69
C ASN A 72 -5.77 -1.58 -11.62
N LEU A 73 -4.46 -1.88 -11.69
CA LEU A 73 -3.37 -0.91 -11.68
C LEU A 73 -3.07 -0.43 -13.11
N LEU A 74 -3.91 0.46 -13.62
CA LEU A 74 -3.98 0.76 -15.06
C LEU A 74 -2.92 1.75 -15.56
N ASP A 75 -2.21 2.43 -14.67
CA ASP A 75 -1.10 3.31 -15.04
C ASP A 75 0.15 2.45 -15.28
N THR A 76 0.70 2.55 -16.48
CA THR A 76 1.90 1.77 -16.85
C THR A 76 3.15 2.63 -16.92
N ASN A 77 3.01 3.97 -16.98
CA ASN A 77 4.12 4.89 -17.18
C ASN A 77 4.46 5.72 -15.93
N GLY A 78 3.61 5.65 -14.90
CA GLY A 78 3.79 6.32 -13.60
C GLY A 78 3.54 7.83 -13.67
N ASP A 79 2.67 8.30 -14.57
CA ASP A 79 2.30 9.71 -14.68
C ASP A 79 0.99 10.07 -13.95
N ASP A 80 0.43 9.11 -13.22
CA ASP A 80 -0.83 9.18 -12.47
C ASP A 80 -2.04 9.51 -13.36
N ILE A 81 -1.94 9.26 -14.68
CA ILE A 81 -2.97 9.61 -15.65
C ILE A 81 -3.25 8.41 -16.56
N LEU A 82 -4.46 7.84 -16.42
CA LEU A 82 -4.93 6.84 -17.36
C LEU A 82 -5.10 7.43 -18.77
N ALA A 83 -4.24 7.00 -19.68
CA ALA A 83 -4.19 7.50 -21.04
C ALA A 83 -3.97 6.37 -22.07
N PRO A 84 -4.24 6.62 -23.38
CA PRO A 84 -3.96 5.62 -24.41
C PRO A 84 -2.49 5.22 -24.51
N ILE A 85 -1.57 6.02 -23.95
CA ILE A 85 -0.16 5.67 -23.89
C ILE A 85 0.08 4.44 -23.03
N ASP A 86 -0.76 4.20 -22.01
CA ASP A 86 -0.61 3.05 -21.13
C ASP A 86 -0.86 1.74 -21.86
N ALA A 87 -1.97 1.68 -22.60
CA ALA A 87 -2.27 0.52 -23.44
C ALA A 87 -1.20 0.33 -24.53
N LEU A 88 -0.63 1.42 -25.03
CA LEU A 88 0.43 1.34 -26.04
C LEU A 88 1.75 0.81 -25.45
N ALA A 89 2.06 1.09 -24.18
CA ALA A 89 3.24 0.54 -23.51
C ALA A 89 3.19 -1.00 -23.51
N VAL A 90 2.08 -1.57 -23.03
CA VAL A 90 1.84 -3.03 -23.02
C VAL A 90 1.88 -3.61 -24.44
N ILE A 91 1.18 -2.98 -25.40
CA ILE A 91 1.16 -3.48 -26.79
C ILE A 91 2.55 -3.44 -27.41
N ASN A 92 3.34 -2.40 -27.15
CA ASN A 92 4.69 -2.31 -27.66
C ASN A 92 5.55 -3.41 -27.06
N ASP A 93 5.51 -3.61 -25.74
CA ASP A 93 6.23 -4.69 -25.05
C ASP A 93 5.93 -6.07 -25.66
N LEU A 94 4.64 -6.42 -25.78
CA LEU A 94 4.20 -7.70 -26.37
C LEU A 94 4.64 -7.91 -27.84
N ASN A 95 4.97 -6.84 -28.56
CA ASN A 95 5.46 -6.93 -29.94
C ASN A 95 6.99 -6.94 -30.05
N HIS A 96 7.73 -6.76 -28.95
CA HIS A 96 9.17 -6.98 -28.91
C HIS A 96 9.47 -8.49 -28.79
N SER A 97 10.48 -8.96 -29.52
CA SER A 97 10.71 -10.40 -29.73
C SER A 97 11.54 -11.08 -28.64
N SER A 98 11.97 -10.34 -27.63
CA SER A 98 12.83 -10.76 -26.53
C SER A 98 12.34 -10.05 -25.27
N ARG A 99 11.55 -10.76 -24.47
CA ARG A 99 10.93 -10.27 -23.22
C ARG A 99 11.60 -10.86 -21.98
N GLU A 100 12.73 -11.54 -22.16
CA GLU A 100 13.49 -12.04 -21.03
C GLU A 100 14.20 -10.85 -20.39
N THR A 101 13.86 -10.61 -19.13
CA THR A 101 14.50 -9.58 -18.32
C THR A 101 15.77 -10.14 -17.69
N ASP A 102 16.71 -9.26 -17.32
CA ASP A 102 17.93 -9.69 -16.61
C ASP A 102 17.61 -10.50 -15.34
N ILE A 103 16.47 -10.19 -14.68
CA ILE A 103 16.03 -10.90 -13.47
C ILE A 103 15.48 -12.30 -13.76
N ASP A 104 14.80 -12.51 -14.89
CA ASP A 104 14.29 -13.84 -15.28
C ASP A 104 15.44 -14.82 -15.48
N HIS A 105 16.46 -14.40 -16.23
CA HIS A 105 17.68 -15.18 -16.42
C HIS A 105 18.42 -15.45 -15.09
N LEU A 106 18.32 -14.56 -14.10
CA LEU A 106 18.97 -14.76 -12.80
C LEU A 106 18.28 -15.89 -12.04
N TYR A 107 16.95 -15.94 -12.11
CA TYR A 107 16.17 -17.04 -11.57
C TYR A 107 16.42 -18.36 -12.30
N GLU A 108 16.56 -18.35 -13.62
CA GLU A 108 16.93 -19.54 -14.40
C GLU A 108 18.30 -20.08 -14.00
N THR A 109 19.30 -19.21 -13.93
CA THR A 109 20.65 -19.56 -13.46
C THR A 109 20.65 -20.08 -12.02
N ARG A 110 19.90 -19.46 -11.11
CA ARG A 110 19.71 -20.00 -9.75
C ARG A 110 19.15 -21.42 -9.79
N ASN A 111 18.09 -21.64 -10.56
CA ASN A 111 17.43 -22.95 -10.65
C ASN A 111 18.39 -24.00 -11.21
N TYR A 112 19.18 -23.63 -12.22
CA TYR A 112 20.23 -24.48 -12.78
C TYR A 112 21.33 -24.82 -11.76
N LEU A 113 21.87 -23.81 -11.08
CA LEU A 113 22.90 -23.98 -10.04
C LEU A 113 22.42 -24.83 -8.87
N ARG A 114 21.13 -24.74 -8.50
CA ARG A 114 20.50 -25.62 -7.50
C ARG A 114 20.41 -27.06 -7.98
N GLN A 115 19.98 -27.26 -9.22
CA GLN A 115 19.81 -28.59 -9.79
C GLN A 115 21.16 -29.31 -9.93
N GLU A 116 22.17 -28.61 -10.43
CA GLU A 116 23.50 -29.18 -10.74
C GLU A 116 24.55 -28.89 -9.65
N TYR A 117 24.09 -28.58 -8.43
CA TYR A 117 24.93 -28.15 -7.31
C TYR A 117 26.07 -29.14 -6.97
N ASP A 118 25.80 -30.44 -7.05
CA ASP A 118 26.80 -31.48 -6.75
C ASP A 118 27.94 -31.54 -7.78
N ALA A 119 27.68 -31.10 -9.02
CA ALA A 119 28.65 -31.05 -10.10
C ALA A 119 29.59 -29.84 -10.03
N LEU A 120 29.23 -28.82 -9.23
CA LEU A 120 30.02 -27.60 -9.07
C LEU A 120 31.35 -27.86 -8.34
N PRO A 121 32.44 -27.20 -8.76
CA PRO A 121 33.65 -27.08 -7.96
C PRO A 121 33.39 -26.36 -6.63
N GLU A 122 34.18 -26.68 -5.60
CA GLU A 122 33.96 -26.16 -4.25
C GLU A 122 33.97 -24.62 -4.11
N PRO A 123 34.82 -23.86 -4.82
CA PRO A 123 34.73 -22.40 -4.83
C PRO A 123 33.43 -21.88 -5.45
N ALA A 124 32.93 -22.55 -6.50
CA ALA A 124 31.69 -22.18 -7.20
C ALA A 124 30.43 -22.52 -6.38
N LYS A 125 30.47 -23.56 -5.53
CA LYS A 125 29.36 -23.89 -4.63
C LYS A 125 29.05 -22.79 -3.63
N GLN A 126 30.07 -22.08 -3.15
CA GLN A 126 29.85 -20.96 -2.22
C GLN A 126 29.07 -19.84 -2.90
N ILE A 127 29.45 -19.48 -4.13
CA ILE A 127 28.74 -18.47 -4.94
C ILE A 127 27.31 -18.94 -5.21
N ALA A 128 27.15 -20.19 -5.68
CA ALA A 128 25.84 -20.74 -5.95
C ALA A 128 24.92 -20.68 -4.72
N SER A 129 25.44 -20.99 -3.52
CA SER A 129 24.68 -20.87 -2.28
C SER A 129 24.31 -19.42 -1.92
N GLN A 130 25.23 -18.48 -2.12
CA GLN A 130 24.99 -17.06 -1.80
C GLN A 130 24.01 -16.42 -2.78
N LEU A 131 24.22 -16.63 -4.08
CA LEU A 131 23.32 -16.18 -5.15
C LEU A 131 21.92 -16.79 -4.98
N THR A 132 21.84 -18.08 -4.67
CA THR A 132 20.56 -18.76 -4.39
C THR A 132 19.84 -18.11 -3.22
N THR A 133 20.53 -17.93 -2.09
CA THR A 133 19.94 -17.31 -0.90
C THR A 133 19.44 -15.88 -1.20
N LEU A 134 20.22 -15.09 -1.94
CA LEU A 134 19.85 -13.72 -2.31
C LEU A 134 18.57 -13.69 -3.16
N LEU A 135 18.52 -14.52 -4.21
CA LEU A 135 17.38 -14.58 -5.11
C LEU A 135 16.14 -15.21 -4.46
N ASP A 136 16.30 -16.13 -3.51
CA ASP A 136 15.18 -16.69 -2.74
C ASP A 136 14.52 -15.65 -1.85
N LYS A 137 15.33 -14.81 -1.20
CA LYS A 137 14.84 -13.70 -0.39
C LYS A 137 14.09 -12.69 -1.26
N HIS A 138 14.68 -12.33 -2.40
CA HIS A 138 14.05 -11.43 -3.37
C HIS A 138 12.73 -12.00 -3.92
N GLU A 139 12.68 -13.28 -4.30
CA GLU A 139 11.46 -13.95 -4.79
C GLU A 139 10.39 -14.03 -3.71
N THR A 140 10.76 -14.34 -2.47
CA THR A 140 9.83 -14.40 -1.33
C THR A 140 9.22 -13.03 -1.04
N ALA A 141 10.04 -11.98 -0.99
CA ALA A 141 9.58 -10.61 -0.82
C ALA A 141 8.70 -10.15 -1.99
N THR A 142 9.10 -10.44 -3.23
CA THR A 142 8.31 -10.13 -4.44
C THR A 142 6.93 -10.78 -4.38
N HIS A 143 6.86 -12.05 -3.97
CA HIS A 143 5.60 -12.76 -3.82
C HIS A 143 4.69 -12.12 -2.77
N ALA A 144 5.24 -11.76 -1.61
CA ALA A 144 4.48 -11.10 -0.55
C ALA A 144 3.96 -9.72 -1.00
N ILE A 145 4.77 -8.93 -1.71
CA ILE A 145 4.34 -7.64 -2.28
C ILE A 145 3.21 -7.85 -3.31
N TYR A 146 3.29 -8.87 -4.16
CA TYR A 146 2.20 -9.21 -5.09
C TYR A 146 0.90 -9.57 -4.38
N GLU A 147 0.96 -10.38 -3.31
CA GLU A 147 -0.22 -10.71 -2.52
C GLU A 147 -0.85 -9.45 -1.88
N SER A 148 -0.02 -8.56 -1.32
CA SER A 148 -0.50 -7.28 -0.79
C SER A 148 -1.07 -6.36 -1.88
N LEU A 149 -0.48 -6.32 -3.08
CA LEU A 149 -1.02 -5.57 -4.22
C LEU A 149 -2.36 -6.14 -4.70
N GLN A 150 -2.54 -7.47 -4.69
CA GLN A 150 -3.82 -8.09 -5.01
C GLN A 150 -4.89 -7.70 -3.99
N SER A 151 -4.58 -7.76 -2.69
CA SER A 151 -5.48 -7.25 -1.65
C SER A 151 -5.80 -5.76 -1.84
N PHE A 152 -4.78 -4.96 -2.19
CA PHE A 152 -4.92 -3.53 -2.47
C PHE A 152 -5.96 -3.22 -3.55
N THR A 153 -6.07 -4.05 -4.60
CA THR A 153 -7.08 -3.86 -5.65
C THR A 153 -8.54 -3.93 -5.14
N SER A 154 -8.77 -4.59 -4.00
CA SER A 154 -10.09 -4.74 -3.38
C SER A 154 -10.42 -3.67 -2.34
N TYR A 155 -9.47 -2.79 -2.01
CA TYR A 155 -9.67 -1.74 -1.01
C TYR A 155 -10.50 -0.59 -1.53
N SER A 156 -11.22 0.05 -0.61
CA SER A 156 -12.15 1.15 -0.91
C SER A 156 -11.39 2.45 -1.15
N VAL A 157 -11.89 3.25 -2.10
CA VAL A 157 -11.37 4.60 -2.37
C VAL A 157 -11.90 5.66 -1.40
N ASP A 158 -12.77 5.29 -0.45
CA ASP A 158 -13.37 6.25 0.47
C ASP A 158 -12.38 6.72 1.56
N ASN A 159 -11.47 5.86 2.00
CA ASN A 159 -10.38 6.19 2.94
C ASN A 159 -9.04 6.43 2.20
N TYR A 160 -9.05 7.42 1.30
CA TYR A 160 -7.93 7.65 0.39
C TYR A 160 -6.59 7.97 1.09
N VAL A 161 -6.59 8.66 2.22
CA VAL A 161 -5.33 9.04 2.89
C VAL A 161 -4.57 7.77 3.33
N GLU A 162 -5.28 6.83 3.91
CA GLU A 162 -4.74 5.55 4.37
C GLU A 162 -4.37 4.65 3.19
N LEU A 163 -5.20 4.67 2.14
CA LEU A 163 -4.94 3.98 0.89
C LEU A 163 -3.63 4.46 0.23
N ASP A 164 -3.43 5.78 0.15
CA ASP A 164 -2.24 6.42 -0.42
C ASP A 164 -0.99 6.15 0.42
N GLU A 165 -1.12 6.18 1.75
CA GLU A 165 -0.03 5.82 2.68
C GLU A 165 0.36 4.35 2.53
N PHE A 166 -0.61 3.45 2.40
CA PHE A 166 -0.35 2.01 2.20
C PHE A 166 0.27 1.74 0.82
N TYR A 167 -0.24 2.36 -0.23
CA TYR A 167 0.36 2.25 -1.57
C TYR A 167 1.79 2.79 -1.59
N SER A 168 2.03 3.95 -0.98
CA SER A 168 3.38 4.50 -0.78
C SER A 168 4.30 3.54 -0.02
N LYS A 169 3.77 2.73 0.89
CA LYS A 169 4.51 1.67 1.61
C LYS A 169 4.91 0.56 0.64
N LEU A 170 3.99 0.11 -0.22
CA LEU A 170 4.23 -0.91 -1.25
C LEU A 170 5.32 -0.48 -2.23
N GLU A 171 5.27 0.77 -2.72
CA GLU A 171 6.31 1.32 -3.59
C GLU A 171 7.68 1.31 -2.92
N LYS A 172 7.75 1.77 -1.66
CA LYS A 172 9.00 1.81 -0.89
C LYS A 172 9.59 0.42 -0.68
N VAL A 173 8.78 -0.58 -0.32
CA VAL A 173 9.29 -1.95 -0.11
C VAL A 173 9.67 -2.63 -1.41
N SER A 174 8.99 -2.33 -2.53
CA SER A 174 9.37 -2.81 -3.87
C SER A 174 10.75 -2.26 -4.25
N ALA A 175 10.94 -0.95 -4.12
CA ALA A 175 12.22 -0.30 -4.37
C ALA A 175 13.34 -0.85 -3.47
N LEU A 176 13.04 -1.08 -2.19
CA LEU A 176 13.98 -1.67 -1.23
C LEU A 176 14.35 -3.11 -1.59
N ASN A 177 13.40 -3.92 -2.04
CA ASN A 177 13.66 -5.29 -2.49
C ASN A 177 14.62 -5.31 -3.69
N ASN A 178 14.37 -4.44 -4.68
CA ASN A 178 15.20 -4.30 -5.88
C ASN A 178 16.61 -3.79 -5.54
N ASP A 179 16.73 -2.74 -4.72
CA ASP A 179 18.05 -2.21 -4.30
C ASP A 179 18.85 -3.24 -3.50
N THR A 180 18.18 -3.99 -2.62
CA THR A 180 18.79 -5.09 -1.86
C THR A 180 19.37 -6.16 -2.78
N LEU A 181 18.61 -6.56 -3.80
CA LEU A 181 19.09 -7.49 -4.82
C LEU A 181 20.30 -6.92 -5.55
N GLN A 182 20.21 -5.70 -6.09
CA GLN A 182 21.30 -5.06 -6.84
C GLN A 182 22.59 -4.94 -6.02
N ARG A 183 22.47 -4.50 -4.75
CA ARG A 183 23.62 -4.45 -3.83
C ARG A 183 24.18 -5.82 -3.55
N GLY A 184 23.31 -6.80 -3.26
CA GLY A 184 23.71 -8.19 -3.04
C GLY A 184 24.49 -8.74 -4.22
N LEU A 185 23.98 -8.56 -5.44
CA LEU A 185 24.63 -8.95 -6.67
C LEU A 185 25.98 -8.25 -6.85
N LYS A 186 26.07 -6.93 -6.58
CA LYS A 186 27.33 -6.18 -6.65
C LYS A 186 28.37 -6.63 -5.62
N THR A 187 27.95 -7.18 -4.47
CA THR A 187 28.90 -7.78 -3.52
C THR A 187 29.45 -9.13 -3.98
N LEU A 188 28.70 -9.86 -4.82
CA LEU A 188 29.12 -11.14 -5.39
C LEU A 188 30.05 -10.98 -6.59
N ASP A 189 29.93 -9.88 -7.32
CA ASP A 189 30.72 -9.50 -8.50
C ASP A 189 32.23 -9.87 -8.40
N PRO A 190 33.02 -9.36 -7.42
CA PRO A 190 34.45 -9.68 -7.34
C PRO A 190 34.74 -11.16 -7.04
N VAL A 191 33.81 -11.85 -6.37
CA VAL A 191 33.96 -13.28 -6.02
C VAL A 191 33.63 -14.15 -7.25
N ILE A 192 32.64 -13.74 -8.03
CA ILE A 192 32.28 -14.36 -9.32
C ILE A 192 33.44 -14.21 -10.30
N GLU A 193 34.02 -13.01 -10.42
CA GLU A 193 35.21 -12.77 -11.26
C GLU A 193 36.36 -13.72 -10.87
N GLU A 194 36.66 -13.83 -9.57
CA GLU A 194 37.73 -14.68 -9.06
C GLU A 194 37.51 -16.16 -9.43
N VAL A 195 36.29 -16.68 -9.29
CA VAL A 195 35.96 -18.06 -9.63
C VAL A 195 35.93 -18.29 -11.13
N SER A 196 35.36 -17.35 -11.89
CA SER A 196 35.32 -17.38 -13.37
C SER A 196 36.74 -17.54 -13.95
N ILE A 197 37.70 -16.75 -13.46
CA ILE A 197 39.10 -16.82 -13.92
C ILE A 197 39.83 -18.05 -13.35
N ASN A 198 39.80 -18.27 -12.04
CA ASN A 198 40.70 -19.23 -11.40
C ASN A 198 40.22 -20.68 -11.49
N VAL A 199 38.91 -20.90 -11.60
CA VAL A 199 38.30 -22.24 -11.65
C VAL A 199 37.99 -22.64 -13.08
N PHE A 200 37.38 -21.75 -13.85
CA PHE A 200 36.92 -22.05 -15.20
C PHE A 200 37.87 -21.57 -16.31
N GLY A 201 38.80 -20.67 -16.00
CA GLY A 201 39.82 -20.22 -16.93
C GLY A 201 39.32 -19.17 -17.93
N ASN A 202 38.24 -18.47 -17.58
CA ASN A 202 37.66 -17.42 -18.41
C ASN A 202 38.57 -16.19 -18.49
N ASN A 203 38.45 -15.41 -19.56
CA ASN A 203 39.30 -14.25 -19.81
C ASN A 203 38.48 -12.95 -19.79
N THR A 204 38.66 -12.13 -18.75
CA THR A 204 37.93 -10.86 -18.56
C THR A 204 38.41 -9.73 -19.47
N GLU A 205 39.48 -9.92 -20.25
CA GLU A 205 39.99 -8.90 -21.20
C GLU A 205 39.21 -8.83 -22.53
N GLN A 206 38.29 -9.76 -22.80
CA GLN A 206 37.33 -9.62 -23.90
C GLN A 206 36.07 -8.92 -23.38
N GLN A 207 36.14 -7.60 -23.22
CA GLN A 207 34.92 -6.79 -23.27
C GLN A 207 34.26 -7.08 -24.62
N SER A 208 33.14 -7.79 -24.61
CA SER A 208 32.24 -7.88 -25.75
C SER A 208 31.92 -6.46 -26.21
N GLU A 209 32.00 -6.23 -27.53
CA GLU A 209 31.40 -5.04 -28.13
C GLU A 209 29.93 -5.05 -27.75
N ASP A 210 29.44 -4.09 -26.95
CA ASP A 210 28.03 -3.75 -26.69
C ASP A 210 27.05 -4.84 -27.19
N THR A 211 26.98 -5.98 -26.50
CA THR A 211 25.85 -6.89 -26.71
C THR A 211 24.70 -6.27 -25.94
N GLU A 212 23.60 -5.96 -26.64
CA GLU A 212 22.41 -5.29 -26.08
C GLU A 212 21.78 -6.02 -24.88
N THR A 213 22.23 -7.25 -24.59
CA THR A 213 21.80 -8.14 -23.51
C THR A 213 23.04 -8.85 -22.94
N PRO A 214 23.53 -8.50 -21.75
CA PRO A 214 24.76 -9.07 -21.17
C PRO A 214 24.56 -10.48 -20.57
N TYR A 215 23.36 -11.05 -20.67
CA TYR A 215 22.98 -12.25 -19.93
C TYR A 215 21.93 -13.07 -20.72
N GLU A 216 22.33 -14.19 -21.34
CA GLU A 216 21.49 -15.01 -22.25
C GLU A 216 21.61 -16.53 -21.95
N PHE A 217 22.06 -16.89 -20.75
CA PHE A 217 22.36 -18.27 -20.40
C PHE A 217 21.10 -19.15 -20.50
N ASP A 218 21.10 -20.04 -21.49
CA ASP A 218 20.04 -21.02 -21.67
C ASP A 218 20.53 -22.43 -21.29
N PRO A 219 20.04 -23.03 -20.18
CA PRO A 219 20.46 -24.34 -19.73
C PRO A 219 20.12 -25.47 -20.72
N ASP A 220 19.13 -25.31 -21.61
CA ASP A 220 18.74 -26.32 -22.59
C ASP A 220 19.79 -26.51 -23.71
N ASN A 221 20.73 -25.58 -23.83
CA ASN A 221 21.84 -25.70 -24.78
C ASN A 221 22.89 -26.76 -24.39
N TYR A 222 22.89 -27.21 -23.12
CA TYR A 222 23.92 -28.10 -22.58
C TYR A 222 23.37 -29.46 -22.19
N LYS A 223 24.14 -30.51 -22.50
CA LYS A 223 23.83 -31.90 -22.09
C LYS A 223 24.66 -32.37 -20.90
N ASP A 224 25.82 -31.76 -20.70
CA ASP A 224 26.72 -32.02 -19.59
C ASP A 224 26.86 -30.74 -18.77
N PRO A 225 26.49 -30.74 -17.48
CA PRO A 225 26.61 -29.56 -16.64
C PRO A 225 28.02 -29.00 -16.55
N ALA A 226 29.05 -29.84 -16.65
CA ALA A 226 30.43 -29.40 -16.61
C ALA A 226 30.83 -28.53 -17.82
N GLU A 227 30.12 -28.65 -18.95
CA GLU A 227 30.33 -27.83 -20.14
C GLU A 227 29.62 -26.47 -20.05
N ALA A 228 28.56 -26.37 -19.23
CA ALA A 228 27.76 -25.14 -19.07
C ALA A 228 28.41 -24.14 -18.09
N PHE A 229 29.05 -24.61 -17.02
CA PHE A 229 29.56 -23.74 -15.97
C PHE A 229 30.56 -22.67 -16.41
N PRO A 230 31.52 -22.93 -17.33
CA PRO A 230 32.41 -21.88 -17.81
C PRO A 230 31.65 -20.70 -18.43
N GLU A 231 30.67 -20.99 -19.29
CA GLU A 231 29.87 -19.97 -19.98
C GLU A 231 28.95 -19.23 -19.00
N LEU A 232 28.26 -19.96 -18.12
CA LEU A 232 27.41 -19.38 -17.07
C LEU A 232 28.19 -18.39 -16.17
N PHE A 233 29.41 -18.73 -15.74
CA PHE A 233 30.22 -17.85 -14.89
C PHE A 233 30.91 -16.72 -15.66
N GLU A 234 31.00 -16.82 -16.99
CA GLU A 234 31.43 -15.72 -17.85
C GLU A 234 30.30 -14.71 -18.01
N GLU A 235 29.10 -15.18 -18.34
CA GLU A 235 27.90 -14.33 -18.49
C GLU A 235 27.48 -13.68 -17.18
N LEU A 236 27.46 -14.42 -16.06
CA LEU A 236 27.20 -13.81 -14.74
C LEU A 236 28.21 -12.70 -14.43
N ASN A 237 29.47 -12.87 -14.79
CA ASN A 237 30.48 -11.83 -14.56
C ASN A 237 30.25 -10.59 -15.44
N GLN A 238 29.82 -10.78 -16.68
CA GLN A 238 29.51 -9.68 -17.60
C GLN A 238 28.25 -8.93 -17.18
N GLY A 239 27.15 -9.65 -16.91
CA GLY A 239 25.87 -9.05 -16.50
C GLY A 239 25.93 -8.30 -15.17
N LEU A 240 26.80 -8.71 -14.23
CA LEU A 240 26.96 -8.01 -12.94
C LEU A 240 27.79 -6.73 -13.01
N ASP A 241 28.64 -6.56 -14.04
CA ASP A 241 29.43 -5.34 -14.20
C ASP A 241 28.53 -4.14 -14.50
N ASP A 242 27.44 -4.38 -15.25
CA ASP A 242 26.47 -3.38 -15.71
C ASP A 242 25.41 -3.00 -14.66
N ILE A 243 25.36 -3.68 -13.51
CA ILE A 243 24.39 -3.35 -12.45
C ILE A 243 24.74 -1.99 -11.82
N GLU A 244 23.91 -1.00 -12.11
CA GLU A 244 23.92 0.29 -11.44
C GLU A 244 23.25 0.20 -10.06
N VAL A 245 24.02 0.44 -9.00
CA VAL A 245 23.48 0.58 -7.64
C VAL A 245 23.08 2.05 -7.43
N PRO A 246 21.81 2.36 -7.14
CA PRO A 246 21.40 3.73 -6.94
C PRO A 246 22.11 4.37 -5.73
N SER A 247 22.31 5.69 -5.79
CA SER A 247 22.89 6.43 -4.66
C SER A 247 21.93 6.41 -3.49
N TYR A 248 22.47 6.43 -2.26
CA TYR A 248 21.69 6.38 -1.01
C TYR A 248 20.60 7.46 -0.89
N GLY A 249 20.67 8.55 -1.66
CA GLY A 249 19.67 9.63 -1.66
C GLY A 249 18.69 9.60 -2.83
N ASP A 250 18.82 8.66 -3.77
CA ASP A 250 18.01 8.64 -4.99
C ASP A 250 16.74 7.78 -4.86
N ILE A 251 16.67 6.89 -3.86
CA ILE A 251 15.57 5.93 -3.70
C ILE A 251 14.50 6.44 -2.71
N ILE A 252 14.88 6.97 -1.53
CA ILE A 252 13.97 7.52 -0.50
C ILE A 252 14.73 8.51 0.41
N ASP A 253 14.15 9.67 0.76
CA ASP A 253 14.76 10.69 1.64
C ASP A 253 15.07 10.22 3.09
N ASN A 254 14.59 9.05 3.51
CA ASN A 254 14.77 8.48 4.87
C ASN A 254 15.65 7.20 4.91
N TYR A 255 16.35 6.89 3.83
CA TYR A 255 17.15 5.66 3.66
C TYR A 255 18.28 5.47 4.69
N GLU A 256 18.83 6.58 5.22
CA GLU A 256 19.94 6.56 6.17
C GLU A 256 19.56 5.90 7.51
N HIS A 257 18.29 6.01 7.93
CA HIS A 257 17.82 5.43 9.20
C HIS A 257 17.51 3.94 9.10
N ILE A 258 17.01 3.50 7.94
CA ILE A 258 16.71 2.12 7.59
C ILE A 258 18.02 1.30 7.75
N TYR A 259 19.05 1.55 6.93
CA TYR A 259 20.32 0.79 6.98
C TYR A 259 21.14 0.91 8.27
N GLN A 260 21.12 2.08 8.93
CA GLN A 260 21.81 2.23 10.23
C GLN A 260 21.14 1.41 11.33
N THR A 261 19.82 1.22 11.27
CA THR A 261 19.11 0.32 12.18
C THR A 261 19.34 -1.15 11.80
N TYR A 262 19.51 -1.49 10.50
CA TYR A 262 19.84 -2.85 10.05
C TYR A 262 21.23 -3.34 10.47
N GLU A 263 22.27 -2.48 10.41
CA GLU A 263 23.58 -2.87 10.95
C GLU A 263 23.51 -3.16 12.46
N GLU A 264 22.48 -2.67 13.15
CA GLU A 264 22.23 -2.87 14.59
C GLU A 264 21.19 -3.97 14.92
N SER A 265 20.38 -4.46 13.97
CA SER A 265 19.30 -5.44 14.21
C SER A 265 19.56 -6.82 13.57
N ASP A 266 19.30 -7.90 14.31
CA ASP A 266 19.41 -9.30 13.86
C ASP A 266 18.36 -9.73 12.80
N HIS A 267 17.74 -8.81 12.03
CA HIS A 267 16.61 -9.11 11.14
C HIS A 267 17.00 -9.01 9.66
N ASP A 268 16.67 -10.06 8.91
CA ASP A 268 16.89 -10.14 7.47
C ASP A 268 15.91 -9.20 6.72
N ILE A 269 16.37 -8.56 5.64
CA ILE A 269 15.62 -7.54 4.89
C ILE A 269 14.30 -8.03 4.28
N ASP A 270 14.23 -9.28 3.88
CA ASP A 270 13.00 -9.95 3.43
C ASP A 270 11.97 -10.05 4.55
N VAL A 271 12.41 -10.27 5.79
CA VAL A 271 11.53 -10.26 6.97
C VAL A 271 10.97 -8.87 7.19
N TYR A 272 11.80 -7.82 7.12
CA TYR A 272 11.29 -6.44 7.24
C TYR A 272 10.32 -6.08 6.13
N ILE A 273 10.60 -6.44 4.88
CA ILE A 273 9.67 -6.18 3.76
C ILE A 273 8.31 -6.83 4.06
N THR A 274 8.33 -8.10 4.48
CA THR A 274 7.11 -8.87 4.79
C THR A 274 6.36 -8.28 5.98
N GLU A 275 7.05 -7.95 7.07
CA GLU A 275 6.45 -7.30 8.25
C GLU A 275 5.97 -5.88 7.95
N SER A 276 6.62 -5.19 7.00
CA SER A 276 6.22 -3.84 6.61
C SER A 276 4.96 -3.85 5.75
N ILE A 277 4.63 -4.90 5.00
CA ILE A 277 3.38 -4.93 4.22
C ILE A 277 2.25 -5.65 4.92
N ASP A 278 2.53 -6.22 6.10
CA ASP A 278 1.50 -6.79 6.95
C ASP A 278 0.53 -5.68 7.40
N VAL A 279 -0.75 -6.03 7.35
CA VAL A 279 -1.86 -5.12 7.62
C VAL A 279 -2.58 -5.67 8.85
N SER A 280 -2.68 -4.85 9.90
CA SER A 280 -3.45 -5.21 11.08
C SER A 280 -4.95 -5.34 10.78
N GLU A 281 -5.71 -5.98 11.65
CA GLU A 281 -7.17 -6.14 11.45
C GLU A 281 -7.87 -4.77 11.38
N TYR A 282 -7.39 -3.82 12.20
CA TYR A 282 -7.85 -2.44 12.13
C TYR A 282 -7.50 -1.73 10.82
N GLU A 283 -6.26 -1.86 10.34
CA GLU A 283 -5.87 -1.25 9.07
C GLU A 283 -6.64 -1.85 7.89
N ASP A 284 -6.86 -3.18 7.86
CA ASP A 284 -7.62 -3.84 6.78
C ASP A 284 -9.08 -3.39 6.78
N PHE A 285 -9.71 -3.31 7.96
CA PHE A 285 -11.06 -2.75 8.11
C PHE A 285 -11.16 -1.33 7.55
N VAL A 286 -10.21 -0.46 7.89
CA VAL A 286 -10.17 0.91 7.39
C VAL A 286 -9.93 0.96 5.88
N LEU A 287 -8.98 0.18 5.36
CA LEU A 287 -8.68 0.13 3.93
C LEU A 287 -9.87 -0.39 3.10
N ARG A 288 -10.72 -1.25 3.67
CA ARG A 288 -11.99 -1.68 3.05
C ARG A 288 -13.09 -0.61 3.07
N GLY A 289 -12.81 0.57 3.64
CA GLY A 289 -13.74 1.69 3.73
C GLY A 289 -14.49 1.78 5.06
N GLY A 290 -14.23 0.85 5.98
CA GLY A 290 -14.81 0.83 7.30
C GLY A 290 -14.40 2.05 8.13
N ASP A 291 -15.31 2.53 8.95
CA ASP A 291 -15.02 3.50 10.00
C ASP A 291 -15.71 3.13 11.32
N LEU A 292 -15.34 3.82 12.41
CA LEU A 292 -15.92 3.50 13.70
C LEU A 292 -17.44 3.82 13.74
N ASN A 293 -17.94 4.80 12.96
CA ASN A 293 -19.39 5.09 12.94
C ASN A 293 -20.16 3.93 12.31
N GLU A 294 -19.69 3.41 11.19
CA GLU A 294 -20.28 2.25 10.51
C GLU A 294 -20.27 1.02 11.44
N LEU A 295 -19.19 0.84 12.19
CA LEU A 295 -19.10 -0.21 13.21
C LEU A 295 -20.18 -0.05 14.29
N LEU A 296 -20.40 1.17 14.80
CA LEU A 296 -21.45 1.43 15.81
C LEU A 296 -22.84 1.20 15.22
N ASP A 297 -23.10 1.71 14.03
CA ASP A 297 -24.39 1.58 13.34
C ASP A 297 -24.72 0.11 13.07
N ALA A 298 -23.73 -0.69 12.67
CA ALA A 298 -23.88 -2.14 12.49
C ALA A 298 -24.24 -2.84 13.81
N LEU A 299 -23.52 -2.52 14.89
CA LEU A 299 -23.79 -3.09 16.22
C LEU A 299 -25.19 -2.73 16.75
N GLU A 300 -25.60 -1.48 16.61
CA GLU A 300 -26.94 -1.01 16.99
C GLU A 300 -28.02 -1.73 16.19
N THR A 301 -27.88 -1.73 14.86
CA THR A 301 -28.85 -2.36 13.95
C THR A 301 -28.96 -3.86 14.22
N GLY A 302 -27.83 -4.57 14.32
CA GLY A 302 -27.82 -6.00 14.57
C GLY A 302 -28.44 -6.37 15.93
N ALA A 303 -28.19 -5.57 16.97
CA ALA A 303 -28.84 -5.76 18.27
C ALA A 303 -30.36 -5.51 18.20
N GLU A 304 -30.82 -4.51 17.45
CA GLU A 304 -32.25 -4.27 17.21
C GLU A 304 -32.93 -5.40 16.42
N GLU A 305 -32.21 -6.00 15.48
CA GLU A 305 -32.67 -7.17 14.71
C GLU A 305 -32.65 -8.48 15.51
N GLY A 306 -32.10 -8.45 16.73
CA GLY A 306 -32.06 -9.60 17.63
C GLY A 306 -30.97 -10.60 17.29
N ILE A 307 -29.93 -10.16 16.59
CA ILE A 307 -28.70 -10.94 16.36
C ILE A 307 -27.99 -11.06 17.71
N GLY A 308 -27.65 -12.30 18.08
CA GLY A 308 -27.19 -12.60 19.44
C GLY A 308 -25.68 -12.42 19.66
N THR A 309 -24.88 -12.44 18.59
CA THR A 309 -23.42 -12.43 18.67
C THR A 309 -22.85 -11.34 17.77
N VAL A 310 -21.78 -10.70 18.23
CA VAL A 310 -21.08 -9.63 17.51
C VAL A 310 -20.59 -10.13 16.14
N GLU A 311 -20.06 -11.35 16.08
CA GLU A 311 -19.63 -12.03 14.85
C GLU A 311 -20.71 -12.10 13.76
N GLN A 312 -21.96 -12.37 14.15
CA GLN A 312 -23.06 -12.51 13.18
C GLN A 312 -23.51 -11.17 12.62
N ILE A 313 -23.31 -10.08 13.38
CA ILE A 313 -23.64 -8.72 12.94
C ILE A 313 -22.66 -8.30 11.85
N PHE A 314 -21.36 -8.48 12.08
CA PHE A 314 -20.32 -8.09 11.13
C PHE A 314 -20.35 -8.92 9.84
N GLN A 315 -20.59 -10.23 9.94
CA GLN A 315 -20.77 -11.08 8.76
C GLN A 315 -21.98 -10.67 7.90
N GLN A 316 -22.98 -9.99 8.47
CA GLN A 316 -24.17 -9.54 7.75
C GLN A 316 -24.05 -8.11 7.22
N GLU A 317 -23.40 -7.22 7.97
CA GLU A 317 -23.38 -5.78 7.67
C GLU A 317 -22.05 -5.28 7.08
N ILE A 318 -20.92 -5.92 7.40
CA ILE A 318 -19.57 -5.40 7.09
C ILE A 318 -18.77 -6.33 6.13
N GLU A 319 -19.27 -7.54 5.81
CA GLU A 319 -18.63 -8.52 4.90
C GLU A 319 -17.11 -8.75 5.17
N SER A 320 -16.70 -8.76 6.45
CA SER A 320 -15.29 -8.95 6.84
C SER A 320 -15.06 -10.27 7.59
N ASP A 321 -13.98 -10.98 7.28
CA ASP A 321 -13.48 -12.14 8.06
C ASP A 321 -12.68 -11.72 9.32
N VAL A 322 -12.76 -10.45 9.70
CA VAL A 322 -11.98 -9.80 10.76
C VAL A 322 -12.37 -10.31 12.15
N ASP A 323 -11.38 -10.63 12.99
CA ASP A 323 -11.63 -10.91 14.42
C ASP A 323 -12.01 -9.62 15.14
N ILE A 324 -13.27 -9.51 15.54
CA ILE A 324 -13.82 -8.27 16.10
C ILE A 324 -13.20 -7.91 17.46
N GLY A 325 -12.79 -8.92 18.24
CA GLY A 325 -12.10 -8.70 19.51
C GLY A 325 -10.75 -8.01 19.28
N VAL A 326 -10.00 -8.50 18.29
CA VAL A 326 -8.72 -7.93 17.87
C VAL A 326 -8.92 -6.55 17.25
N LEU A 327 -9.84 -6.42 16.28
CA LEU A 327 -10.16 -5.15 15.62
C LEU A 327 -10.47 -4.06 16.62
N PHE A 328 -11.37 -4.32 17.57
CA PHE A 328 -11.78 -3.30 18.52
C PHE A 328 -10.66 -2.96 19.50
N GLN A 329 -9.84 -3.93 19.90
CA GLN A 329 -8.67 -3.68 20.73
C GLN A 329 -7.66 -2.79 19.99
N GLU A 330 -7.37 -3.08 18.72
CA GLU A 330 -6.47 -2.30 17.88
C GLU A 330 -7.02 -0.89 17.60
N LEU A 331 -8.30 -0.78 17.25
CA LEU A 331 -8.98 0.49 17.04
C LEU A 331 -8.88 1.36 18.29
N MET A 332 -9.15 0.80 19.48
CA MET A 332 -9.07 1.54 20.74
C MET A 332 -7.64 1.90 21.13
N ASN A 333 -6.64 1.09 20.75
CA ASN A 333 -5.22 1.43 20.94
C ASN A 333 -4.78 2.60 20.05
N ASN A 334 -5.40 2.75 18.87
CA ASN A 334 -5.10 3.80 17.90
C ASN A 334 -5.98 5.06 18.08
N ALA A 335 -7.03 4.98 18.90
CA ALA A 335 -7.91 6.10 19.18
C ALA A 335 -7.29 7.12 20.16
N TYR A 336 -7.55 8.40 19.92
CA TYR A 336 -7.12 9.52 20.77
C TYR A 336 -8.21 9.87 21.78
N VAL A 337 -7.88 9.78 23.06
CA VAL A 337 -8.83 10.05 24.15
C VAL A 337 -8.38 11.27 24.96
N GLY A 338 -9.25 12.26 25.07
CA GLY A 338 -8.91 13.53 25.70
C GLY A 338 -10.05 14.54 25.69
N GLU A 339 -9.77 15.73 26.23
CA GLU A 339 -10.71 16.86 26.20
C GLU A 339 -10.57 17.62 24.88
N LEU A 340 -11.68 17.73 24.14
CA LEU A 340 -11.73 18.48 22.88
C LEU A 340 -11.90 19.97 23.16
N ILE A 341 -11.06 20.80 22.53
CA ILE A 341 -11.21 22.25 22.51
C ILE A 341 -11.38 22.66 21.05
N TYR A 342 -12.58 23.14 20.70
CA TYR A 342 -12.96 23.44 19.33
C TYR A 342 -12.87 24.93 19.03
N ASN A 343 -12.11 25.30 17.99
CA ASN A 343 -11.99 26.67 17.47
C ASN A 343 -11.59 27.76 18.48
N ASP A 344 -11.04 27.41 19.64
CA ASP A 344 -10.66 28.38 20.68
C ASP A 344 -9.14 28.71 20.68
N ILE A 345 -8.36 28.05 19.82
CA ILE A 345 -6.93 28.33 19.69
C ILE A 345 -6.68 29.38 18.64
N VAL A 346 -6.10 30.50 19.09
CA VAL A 346 -5.63 31.57 18.22
C VAL A 346 -4.50 31.03 17.36
N ALA A 347 -4.73 30.98 16.06
CA ALA A 347 -3.70 30.62 15.11
C ALA A 347 -2.50 31.57 15.22
N ILE A 348 -1.38 31.05 15.71
CA ILE A 348 -0.09 31.73 15.59
C ILE A 348 0.30 31.59 14.11
N GLY A 349 0.49 32.71 13.42
CA GLY A 349 0.81 32.72 11.99
C GLY A 349 -0.35 32.36 11.03
N GLY A 350 -1.51 31.92 11.52
CA GLY A 350 -2.61 31.42 10.66
C GLY A 350 -2.48 29.95 10.27
N GLU A 351 -1.57 29.21 10.90
CA GLU A 351 -1.16 27.86 10.46
C GLU A 351 -1.87 26.72 11.21
N THR A 352 -2.51 26.99 12.35
CA THR A 352 -3.18 25.98 13.17
C THR A 352 -4.57 25.63 12.65
N THR A 353 -5.03 24.41 12.88
CA THR A 353 -6.43 24.02 12.60
C THR A 353 -7.45 24.77 13.47
N GLY A 354 -6.99 25.31 14.61
CA GLY A 354 -7.80 26.05 15.58
C GLY A 354 -8.47 25.15 16.62
N SER A 355 -8.38 23.82 16.46
CA SER A 355 -8.94 22.82 17.36
C SER A 355 -7.86 21.85 17.85
N ILE A 356 -7.96 21.43 19.10
CA ILE A 356 -7.01 20.49 19.71
C ILE A 356 -7.73 19.45 20.56
N ILE A 357 -7.04 18.34 20.80
CA ILE A 357 -7.34 17.42 21.89
C ILE A 357 -6.27 17.52 22.97
N VAL A 358 -6.69 17.62 24.23
CA VAL A 358 -5.83 17.59 25.41
C VAL A 358 -5.91 16.19 26.01
N MET A 359 -4.84 15.43 25.86
CA MET A 359 -4.76 14.06 26.37
C MET A 359 -4.53 14.01 27.88
N SER A 360 -4.73 12.83 28.47
CA SER A 360 -4.62 12.61 29.92
C SER A 360 -3.23 12.87 30.51
N ASP A 361 -2.18 12.83 29.69
CA ASP A 361 -0.80 13.14 30.04
C ASP A 361 -0.44 14.63 29.85
N GLU A 362 -1.45 15.48 29.64
CA GLU A 362 -1.34 16.91 29.33
C GLU A 362 -0.70 17.22 27.97
N SER A 363 -0.45 16.21 27.13
CA SER A 363 -0.03 16.44 25.75
C SER A 363 -1.18 17.01 24.91
N VAL A 364 -0.82 17.83 23.93
CA VAL A 364 -1.76 18.55 23.08
C VAL A 364 -1.47 18.19 21.64
N VAL A 365 -2.50 17.75 20.92
CA VAL A 365 -2.41 17.42 19.50
C VAL A 365 -3.45 18.23 18.74
N GLU A 366 -3.06 18.73 17.58
CA GLU A 366 -3.97 19.47 16.71
C GLU A 366 -4.92 18.52 15.99
N VAL A 367 -6.14 19.00 15.75
CA VAL A 367 -7.22 18.21 15.18
C VAL A 367 -7.73 18.90 13.92
N ASP A 368 -7.74 18.20 12.81
CA ASP A 368 -8.35 18.62 11.56
C ASP A 368 -9.59 17.77 11.27
N PHE A 369 -10.73 18.43 11.12
CA PHE A 369 -12.01 17.78 10.75
C PHE A 369 -12.22 17.74 9.23
N ALA A 370 -11.17 18.04 8.46
CA ALA A 370 -11.17 18.14 7.01
C ALA A 370 -12.37 19.00 6.53
N ASN A 371 -13.01 18.62 5.42
CA ASN A 371 -14.21 19.29 4.89
C ASN A 371 -15.52 18.68 5.40
N SER A 372 -15.49 17.85 6.45
CA SER A 372 -16.69 17.22 7.00
C SER A 372 -17.50 18.23 7.81
N ASN A 373 -18.74 18.51 7.36
CA ASN A 373 -19.64 19.36 8.14
C ASN A 373 -20.16 18.62 9.39
N ASP A 374 -20.41 17.32 9.27
CA ASP A 374 -20.98 16.53 10.36
C ASP A 374 -19.98 16.42 11.52
N LEU A 375 -18.70 16.16 11.24
CA LEU A 375 -17.65 16.15 12.28
C LEU A 375 -17.49 17.52 12.95
N ARG A 376 -17.64 18.62 12.20
CA ARG A 376 -17.57 19.98 12.76
C ARG A 376 -18.77 20.32 13.63
N GLU A 377 -19.96 19.85 13.27
CA GLU A 377 -21.17 19.98 14.09
C GLU A 377 -21.04 19.18 15.39
N LEU A 378 -20.52 17.95 15.32
CA LEU A 378 -20.21 17.13 16.50
C LEU A 378 -19.13 17.78 17.36
N ALA A 379 -18.08 18.33 16.76
CA ALA A 379 -17.01 19.02 17.49
C ALA A 379 -17.51 20.26 18.24
N GLU A 380 -18.43 21.03 17.64
CA GLU A 380 -19.09 22.15 18.33
C GLU A 380 -19.95 21.66 19.50
N GLN A 381 -20.63 20.52 19.35
CA GLN A 381 -21.43 19.92 20.41
C GLN A 381 -20.57 19.40 21.57
N TYR A 382 -19.41 18.81 21.28
CA TYR A 382 -18.51 18.23 22.27
C TYR A 382 -17.41 19.17 22.77
N ASP A 383 -17.50 20.46 22.46
CA ASP A 383 -16.53 21.45 22.94
C ASP A 383 -16.43 21.45 24.47
N ASN A 384 -15.20 21.40 24.99
CA ASN A 384 -14.84 21.24 26.41
C ASN A 384 -15.39 19.95 27.05
N GLN A 385 -15.53 18.87 26.27
CA GLN A 385 -15.92 17.55 26.76
C GLN A 385 -14.83 16.53 26.43
N LYS A 386 -14.82 15.45 27.21
CA LYS A 386 -14.01 14.28 26.87
C LYS A 386 -14.62 13.58 25.66
N VAL A 387 -13.78 13.27 24.69
CA VAL A 387 -14.15 12.60 23.45
C VAL A 387 -13.17 11.48 23.14
N VAL A 388 -13.60 10.60 22.24
CA VAL A 388 -12.74 9.64 21.55
C VAL A 388 -12.69 10.08 20.09
N LEU A 389 -11.48 10.26 19.58
CA LEU A 389 -11.20 10.59 18.18
C LEU A 389 -10.52 9.39 17.54
N GLU A 390 -11.02 8.98 16.39
CA GLU A 390 -10.35 8.03 15.50
C GLU A 390 -9.95 8.79 14.22
N GLY A 391 -8.72 8.60 13.79
CA GLY A 391 -8.18 9.24 12.61
C GLY A 391 -6.67 9.08 12.48
N THR A 392 -6.13 9.65 11.40
CA THR A 392 -4.73 9.46 11.01
C THR A 392 -3.88 10.64 11.46
N ALA A 393 -2.81 10.37 12.20
CA ALA A 393 -1.87 11.40 12.64
C ALA A 393 -0.80 11.66 11.60
N THR A 394 -0.71 12.91 11.16
CA THR A 394 0.27 13.38 10.18
C THR A 394 1.19 14.42 10.82
N ILE A 395 2.45 14.48 10.37
CA ILE A 395 3.37 15.53 10.77
C ILE A 395 3.35 16.63 9.70
N ILE A 396 2.89 17.81 10.07
CA ILE A 396 2.87 18.99 9.20
C ILE A 396 4.01 19.91 9.58
N GLN A 397 4.83 20.27 8.59
CA GLN A 397 5.89 21.24 8.79
C GLN A 397 5.36 22.68 8.71
N GLY A 398 5.54 23.45 9.78
CA GLY A 398 5.12 24.84 9.87
C GLY A 398 6.28 25.83 9.77
N VAL A 399 5.96 27.08 9.40
CA VAL A 399 6.97 28.16 9.33
C VAL A 399 7.34 28.62 10.74
N GLU A 400 6.37 28.64 11.66
CA GLU A 400 6.59 29.09 13.05
C GLU A 400 6.81 27.92 14.02
N VAL A 401 6.23 26.75 13.76
CA VAL A 401 6.46 25.51 14.51
C VAL A 401 6.94 24.44 13.54
N PRO A 402 8.20 23.98 13.63
CA PRO A 402 8.84 23.17 12.59
C PRO A 402 8.13 21.85 12.30
N ASP A 403 7.69 21.13 13.34
CA ASP A 403 6.98 19.86 13.22
C ASP A 403 5.76 19.90 14.12
N ARG A 404 4.56 19.70 13.55
CA ARG A 404 3.29 19.67 14.26
C ARG A 404 2.56 18.37 13.96
N THR A 405 2.15 17.65 14.99
CA THR A 405 1.27 16.50 14.81
C THR A 405 -0.16 16.99 14.66
N VAL A 406 -0.79 16.65 13.54
CA VAL A 406 -2.19 16.96 13.23
C VAL A 406 -2.92 15.65 12.96
N ILE A 407 -3.98 15.41 13.71
CA ILE A 407 -4.87 14.26 13.51
C ILE A 407 -5.95 14.67 12.51
N VAL A 408 -6.00 14.00 11.37
CA VAL A 408 -7.12 14.09 10.44
C VAL A 408 -8.21 13.15 10.93
N VAL A 409 -9.31 13.69 11.43
CA VAL A 409 -10.38 12.93 12.09
C VAL A 409 -11.26 12.22 11.07
N ARG A 410 -11.46 10.93 11.27
CA ARG A 410 -12.46 10.13 10.54
C ARG A 410 -13.75 10.00 11.36
N SER A 411 -13.62 9.70 12.65
CA SER A 411 -14.77 9.55 13.54
C SER A 411 -14.57 10.25 14.89
N LEU A 412 -15.65 10.80 15.45
CA LEU A 412 -15.66 11.58 16.69
C LEU A 412 -16.85 11.16 17.57
N PHE A 413 -16.55 10.70 18.78
CA PHE A 413 -17.56 10.21 19.74
C PHE A 413 -17.48 10.96 21.05
N GLY A 414 -18.65 11.34 21.56
CA GLY A 414 -18.82 11.86 22.90
C GLY A 414 -19.08 10.76 23.92
N ILE A 415 -19.26 11.18 25.17
CA ILE A 415 -19.53 10.29 26.30
C ILE A 415 -20.86 9.53 26.14
N ASN A 416 -21.87 10.16 25.53
CA ASN A 416 -23.20 9.55 25.43
C ASN A 416 -23.20 8.41 24.42
N GLU A 417 -22.58 8.63 23.26
CA GLU A 417 -22.47 7.67 22.17
C GLU A 417 -21.74 6.41 22.65
N LEU A 418 -20.69 6.58 23.46
CA LEU A 418 -19.95 5.47 24.05
C LEU A 418 -20.73 4.75 25.17
N ALA A 419 -21.59 5.46 25.90
CA ALA A 419 -22.50 4.86 26.87
C ALA A 419 -23.61 4.04 26.19
N ASP A 420 -24.10 4.52 25.05
CA ASP A 420 -25.07 3.82 24.22
C ASP A 420 -24.44 2.56 23.61
N LEU A 421 -23.21 2.66 23.06
CA LEU A 421 -22.44 1.50 22.61
C LEU A 421 -22.22 0.47 23.73
N SER A 422 -21.82 0.90 24.92
CA SER A 422 -21.67 0.00 26.07
C SER A 422 -22.99 -0.69 26.39
N THR A 423 -24.11 0.02 26.30
CA THR A 423 -25.44 -0.55 26.50
C THR A 423 -25.76 -1.62 25.46
N VAL A 424 -25.48 -1.36 24.18
CA VAL A 424 -25.67 -2.30 23.06
C VAL A 424 -24.84 -3.57 23.27
N LEU A 425 -23.54 -3.43 23.55
CA LEU A 425 -22.65 -4.58 23.76
C LEU A 425 -23.08 -5.47 24.94
N ASN A 426 -23.66 -4.88 25.98
CA ASN A 426 -24.21 -5.61 27.12
C ASN A 426 -25.50 -6.40 26.79
N THR A 427 -26.14 -6.15 25.64
CA THR A 427 -27.29 -6.94 25.17
C THR A 427 -26.90 -8.16 24.34
N LEU A 428 -25.67 -8.20 23.84
CA LEU A 428 -25.11 -9.28 23.04
C LEU A 428 -24.57 -10.43 23.91
N ASP A 429 -24.17 -11.54 23.30
CA ASP A 429 -23.61 -12.69 24.02
C ASP A 429 -22.37 -12.27 24.84
N PRO A 430 -22.40 -12.43 26.19
CA PRO A 430 -21.31 -12.03 27.04
C PRO A 430 -19.99 -12.77 26.79
N THR A 431 -19.98 -13.93 26.11
CA THR A 431 -18.70 -14.55 25.74
C THR A 431 -17.98 -13.80 24.63
N ASP A 432 -18.71 -13.02 23.84
CA ASP A 432 -18.20 -12.38 22.63
C ASP A 432 -18.02 -10.87 22.83
N SER A 433 -18.79 -10.25 23.74
CA SER A 433 -18.73 -8.81 24.00
C SER A 433 -17.95 -8.40 25.25
N LEU A 434 -17.51 -9.34 26.10
CA LEU A 434 -16.87 -9.01 27.38
C LEU A 434 -15.59 -8.20 27.20
N ASP A 435 -14.70 -8.62 26.31
CA ASP A 435 -13.42 -7.95 26.10
C ASP A 435 -13.61 -6.54 25.49
N LEU A 436 -14.65 -6.37 24.66
CA LEU A 436 -15.05 -5.07 24.09
C LEU A 436 -15.54 -4.12 25.19
N VAL A 437 -16.41 -4.62 26.08
CA VAL A 437 -16.93 -3.86 27.22
C VAL A 437 -15.82 -3.48 28.19
N ASP A 438 -14.89 -4.40 28.48
CA ASP A 438 -13.75 -4.14 29.36
C ASP A 438 -12.81 -3.10 28.76
N THR A 439 -12.58 -3.15 27.45
CA THR A 439 -11.78 -2.16 26.70
C THR A 439 -12.43 -0.77 26.79
N LEU A 440 -13.73 -0.65 26.51
CA LEU A 440 -14.47 0.63 26.65
C LEU A 440 -14.41 1.19 28.07
N ASN A 441 -14.61 0.33 29.07
CA ASN A 441 -14.56 0.74 30.47
C ASN A 441 -13.17 1.25 30.89
N SER A 442 -12.10 0.81 30.20
CA SER A 442 -10.72 1.22 30.48
C SER A 442 -10.42 2.67 30.06
N LEU A 443 -11.18 3.23 29.11
CA LEU A 443 -10.99 4.58 28.57
C LEU A 443 -11.24 5.69 29.60
N ASN A 444 -11.85 5.37 30.75
CA ASN A 444 -12.01 6.26 31.91
C ASN A 444 -12.56 7.66 31.54
N LEU A 445 -13.63 7.63 30.75
CA LEU A 445 -14.26 8.82 30.17
C LEU A 445 -15.03 9.67 31.20
N GLY A 446 -15.24 9.16 32.41
CA GLY A 446 -15.82 9.88 33.54
C GLY A 446 -16.92 9.12 34.23
#